data_AF-A0A959EB82-F1
#
_entry.id   AF-A0A959EB82-F1
#
_cell.length_a   1.000
_cell.length_b   1.000
_cell.length_c   1.000
_cell.angle_alpha   90.00
_cell.angle_beta   90.00
_cell.angle_gamma   90.00
#
_symmetry.space_group_name_H-M   'P 1'
#
loop_
_entity.id
_entity.type
_entity.pdbx_description
1 polymer ?
#
loop_
_entity_poly.entity_id
_entity_poly.type
_entity_poly.pdbx_seq_one_letter_code
_entity_poly.pdbx_strand_id
1 'polypeptide(L)' 'MKSSITFTLFAVLFLAVAAQAQEPAETTRVYLSGKSPDDAVEWDFFCTAGRKSGEWTRIRVPSC' A
#
# COMPACT_ATOMS: atom_id res chain seq x y z
N MET A 1 -34.04 -39.39 5.97
CA MET A 1 -32.57 -39.63 5.92
C MET A 1 -31.91 -39.14 4.63
N LYS A 2 -32.35 -39.57 3.43
CA LYS A 2 -31.74 -39.21 2.13
C LYS A 2 -31.66 -37.69 1.87
N SER A 3 -32.76 -36.96 2.13
CA SER A 3 -32.85 -35.51 1.93
C SER A 3 -31.95 -34.68 2.89
N SER A 4 -31.64 -35.23 4.08
CA SER A 4 -30.73 -34.58 5.04
C SER A 4 -29.27 -34.65 4.59
N ILE A 5 -28.86 -35.75 3.95
CA ILE A 5 -27.50 -35.92 3.41
C ILE A 5 -27.25 -34.96 2.25
N THR A 6 -28.24 -34.79 1.36
CA THR A 6 -28.17 -33.84 0.25
C THR A 6 -27.99 -32.40 0.73
N PHE A 7 -28.69 -32.01 1.79
CA PHE A 7 -28.58 -30.67 2.37
C PHE A 7 -27.19 -30.42 2.98
N THR A 8 -26.65 -31.41 3.69
CA THR A 8 -25.29 -31.33 4.25
C THR A 8 -24.23 -31.24 3.16
N LEU A 9 -24.35 -32.02 2.07
CA LEU A 9 -23.43 -31.94 0.94
C LEU A 9 -23.46 -30.57 0.26
N PHE A 10 -24.65 -29.99 0.11
CA PHE A 10 -24.81 -28.66 -0.46
C PHE A 10 -24.20 -27.57 0.44
N ALA A 11 -24.37 -27.68 1.76
CA ALA A 11 -23.79 -26.76 2.73
C ALA A 11 -22.24 -26.83 2.74
N VAL A 12 -21.67 -28.04 2.65
CA VAL A 12 -20.20 -28.24 2.57
C VAL A 12 -19.66 -27.64 1.28
N LEU A 13 -20.34 -27.86 0.15
CA LEU A 13 -19.96 -27.28 -1.13
C LEU A 13 -20.00 -25.74 -1.07
N PHE A 14 -21.05 -25.17 -0.48
CA PHE A 14 -21.18 -23.72 -0.32
C PHE A 14 -20.06 -23.14 0.56
N LEU A 15 -19.71 -23.79 1.67
CA LEU A 15 -18.62 -23.36 2.54
C LEU A 15 -17.26 -23.41 1.85
N ALA A 16 -17.00 -24.45 1.05
CA ALA A 16 -15.75 -24.60 0.31
C ALA A 16 -15.54 -23.46 -0.69
N VAL A 17 -16.60 -23.06 -1.40
CA VAL A 17 -16.56 -21.93 -2.35
C VAL A 17 -16.37 -20.59 -1.64
N ALA A 18 -17.03 -20.39 -0.48
CA ALA A 18 -16.88 -19.15 0.30
C ALA A 18 -15.46 -18.96 0.86
N ALA A 19 -14.78 -20.03 1.22
CA ALA A 19 -13.40 -19.99 1.73
C ALA A 19 -12.38 -19.53 0.69
N GLN A 20 -12.65 -19.76 -0.61
CA GLN A 20 -11.75 -19.34 -1.70
C GLN A 20 -11.93 -17.88 -2.12
N ALA A 21 -12.94 -17.17 -1.58
CA ALA A 21 -13.26 -15.79 -1.96
C ALA A 21 -12.47 -14.71 -1.18
N GLN A 22 -11.62 -15.10 -0.23
CA GLN A 22 -10.78 -14.16 0.52
C GLN A 22 -9.43 -13.96 -0.19
N GLU A 23 -9.36 -12.96 -1.07
CA GLU A 23 -8.09 -12.44 -1.56
C GLU A 23 -7.29 -11.83 -0.40
N PRO A 24 -5.95 -12.02 -0.34
CA PRO A 24 -5.14 -11.37 0.66
C PRO A 24 -5.19 -9.84 0.48
N ALA A 25 -5.28 -9.11 1.58
CA ALA A 25 -5.16 -7.65 1.54
C ALA A 25 -3.71 -7.26 1.19
N GLU A 26 -3.46 -6.95 -0.08
CA GLU A 26 -2.16 -6.47 -0.52
C GLU A 26 -2.00 -4.97 -0.25
N THR A 27 -0.82 -4.57 0.24
CA THR A 27 -0.45 -3.16 0.42
C THR A 27 0.66 -2.81 -0.55
N THR A 28 0.56 -1.63 -1.17
CA THR A 28 1.58 -1.13 -2.09
C THR A 28 2.26 0.10 -1.50
N ARG A 29 3.59 0.16 -1.64
CA ARG A 29 4.38 1.35 -1.27
C ARG A 29 4.62 2.23 -2.49
N VAL A 30 4.22 3.50 -2.39
CA VAL A 30 4.47 4.53 -3.41
C VAL A 30 5.57 5.47 -2.92
N TYR A 31 6.62 5.64 -3.71
CA TYR A 31 7.71 6.57 -3.44
C TYR A 31 7.46 7.87 -4.20
N LEU A 32 7.39 8.99 -3.49
CA LEU A 32 7.09 10.30 -4.07
C LEU A 32 8.34 11.08 -4.50
N SER A 33 9.51 10.58 -4.15
CA SER A 33 10.79 11.25 -4.33
C SER A 33 11.88 10.31 -4.81
N GLY A 34 11.54 9.20 -5.47
CA GLY A 34 12.53 8.16 -5.80
C GLY A 34 12.96 7.32 -4.59
N LYS A 35 13.90 6.40 -4.83
CA LYS A 35 14.35 5.35 -3.91
C LYS A 35 15.83 5.48 -3.50
N SER A 36 16.61 6.23 -4.28
CA SER A 36 18.07 6.40 -4.25
C SER A 36 18.43 7.87 -4.58
N PRO A 37 19.66 8.34 -4.29
CA PRO A 37 20.13 9.63 -4.79
C PRO A 37 20.06 9.77 -6.33
N ASP A 38 20.14 8.66 -7.07
CA ASP A 38 20.11 8.67 -8.54
C ASP A 38 18.73 9.05 -9.10
N ASP A 39 17.65 8.54 -8.50
CA ASP A 39 16.26 8.80 -8.90
C ASP A 39 15.57 9.85 -8.01
N ALA A 40 16.36 10.64 -7.27
CA ALA A 40 15.86 11.71 -6.42
C ALA A 40 15.12 12.80 -7.23
N VAL A 41 13.96 13.22 -6.72
CA VAL A 41 13.08 14.22 -7.35
C VAL A 41 13.17 15.54 -6.59
N GLU A 42 13.03 16.67 -7.29
CA GLU A 42 13.03 17.99 -6.68
C GLU A 42 11.72 18.28 -5.93
N TRP A 43 11.85 18.79 -4.70
CA TRP A 43 10.75 19.22 -3.85
C TRP A 43 11.01 20.62 -3.32
N ASP A 44 9.94 21.43 -3.24
CA ASP A 44 9.99 22.73 -2.56
C ASP A 44 10.08 22.50 -1.04
N PHE A 45 11.10 23.09 -0.42
CA PHE A 45 11.43 22.97 0.99
C PHE A 45 11.53 24.36 1.62
N PHE A 46 10.84 24.56 2.74
CA PHE A 46 10.89 25.79 3.51
C PHE A 46 11.57 25.56 4.85
N CYS A 47 12.74 26.18 5.02
CA CYS A 47 13.45 26.13 6.29
C CYS A 47 13.00 27.29 7.19
N THR A 48 12.61 27.02 8.42
CA THR A 48 12.09 28.04 9.35
C THR A 48 13.16 28.75 10.18
N ALA A 49 14.37 28.19 10.29
CA ALA A 49 15.47 28.77 11.07
C ALA A 49 16.86 28.32 10.59
N GLY A 50 17.90 29.10 10.91
CA GLY A 50 19.28 28.77 10.55
C GLY A 50 19.70 29.33 9.19
N ARG A 51 20.69 28.67 8.55
CA ARG A 51 21.22 29.15 7.26
C ARG A 51 20.22 28.87 6.13
N LYS A 52 19.94 29.87 5.29
CA LYS A 52 18.93 29.83 4.22
C LYS A 52 17.48 29.65 4.72
N SER A 53 17.17 30.13 5.93
CA SER A 53 15.80 30.13 6.45
C SER A 53 14.97 31.30 5.93
N GLY A 54 13.65 31.13 5.89
CA GLY A 54 12.71 32.17 5.49
C GLY A 54 12.46 32.25 3.98
N GLU A 55 13.03 31.32 3.21
CA GLU A 55 12.84 31.21 1.77
C GLU A 55 12.43 29.79 1.37
N TRP A 56 11.61 29.69 0.32
CA TRP A 56 11.31 28.42 -0.34
C TRP A 56 12.46 28.09 -1.30
N THR A 57 12.98 26.86 -1.20
CA THR A 57 14.09 26.39 -2.05
C THR A 57 13.79 25.00 -2.56
N ARG A 58 14.33 24.63 -3.73
CA ARG A 58 14.20 23.26 -4.25
C ARG A 58 15.39 22.42 -3.82
N ILE A 59 15.11 21.24 -3.28
CA ILE A 59 16.12 20.23 -2.95
C ILE A 59 15.74 18.89 -3.58
N ARG A 60 16.74 18.11 -3.99
CA ARG A 60 16.53 16.72 -4.43
C ARG A 60 16.30 15.84 -3.20
N VAL A 61 15.21 15.09 -3.17
CA VAL A 61 14.91 14.11 -2.12
C VAL A 61 14.88 12.73 -2.79
N PRO A 62 15.44 11.65 -2.20
CA PRO A 62 16.18 11.65 -0.94
C PRO A 62 17.50 12.43 -1.04
N SER A 63 17.76 13.29 -0.04
CA SER A 63 19.00 14.06 0.12
C SER A 63 19.85 13.44 1.23
N CYS A 64 21.17 13.40 1.06
CA CYS A 64 22.15 13.12 2.12
C CYS A 64 22.78 14.41 2.67
#